data_AF-A0A954UN62-F1
#
_entry.id   AF-A0A954UN62-F1
#
_cell.length_a   1.000
_cell.length_b   1.000
_cell.length_c   1.000
_cell.angle_alpha   90.00
_cell.angle_beta   90.00
_cell.angle_gamma   90.00
#
_symmetry.space_group_name_H-M   'P 1'
#
loop_
_entity.id
_entity.type
_entity.pdbx_description
1 polymer ?
#
loop_
_entity_poly.entity_id
_entity_poly.type
_entity_poly.pdbx_seq_one_letter_code
_entity_poly.pdbx_strand_id
1 'polypeptide(L)'
;GDSIDGVSFSFADGTIRELAAGARVVVAEDVAAFVLRYPGSAAFVAGEWSGGLSNSSERLRLMAGDQVLADFTYSDQWVPATDGDGQSLQAVNEAADPSSLGLADAWRASAAIGGSPGRAEGSVPGDSNHDGVFNSSDLVAVFQAGKYEDGIPNNATFEEGDWDGDGDFTTNDFVFAFQNGSYVAAAVKGATAADTALEVDVLDQVFAQTGRKKSRGAVV
;
A
#
# COMPACT_ATOMS: atom_id res chain seq x y z
N GLY A 1 13.70 2.40 -37.84
CA GLY A 1 14.48 1.90 -36.70
C GLY A 1 13.48 1.24 -35.81
N ASP A 2 13.66 -0.05 -35.54
CA ASP A 2 12.72 -0.81 -34.73
C ASP A 2 12.62 -0.17 -33.34
N SER A 3 11.39 0.19 -32.97
CA SER A 3 11.06 0.62 -31.62
C SER A 3 11.23 -0.59 -30.71
N ILE A 4 12.39 -0.69 -30.07
CA ILE A 4 12.75 -1.81 -29.19
C ILE A 4 12.17 -1.69 -27.79
N ASP A 5 11.56 -0.56 -27.45
CA ASP A 5 10.96 -0.31 -26.14
C ASP A 5 9.54 0.24 -26.34
N GLY A 6 8.51 -0.50 -25.92
CA GLY A 6 7.11 -0.10 -26.00
C GLY A 6 6.72 0.88 -24.89
N VAL A 7 7.53 1.03 -23.84
CA VAL A 7 7.37 1.99 -22.74
C VAL A 7 8.61 2.88 -22.57
N SER A 8 8.40 4.15 -22.20
CA SER A 8 9.49 5.08 -21.85
C SER A 8 9.09 6.04 -20.72
N PHE A 9 9.99 6.21 -19.74
CA PHE A 9 9.87 7.17 -18.65
C PHE A 9 11.23 7.79 -18.31
N SER A 10 11.23 9.10 -18.00
CA SER A 10 12.41 9.87 -17.63
C SER A 10 12.25 10.38 -16.19
N PHE A 11 13.06 9.87 -15.26
CA PHE A 11 13.07 10.34 -13.87
C PHE A 11 13.46 11.82 -13.75
N ALA A 12 14.17 12.38 -14.73
CA ALA A 12 14.51 13.81 -14.75
C ALA A 12 13.27 14.70 -14.92
N ASP A 13 12.25 14.18 -15.62
CA ASP A 13 10.97 14.87 -15.86
C ASP A 13 9.91 14.53 -14.79
N GLY A 14 10.19 13.52 -13.95
CA GLY A 14 9.35 13.10 -12.85
C GLY A 14 9.33 14.05 -11.64
N THR A 15 8.37 13.79 -10.75
CA THR A 15 8.20 14.47 -9.46
C THR A 15 9.25 14.04 -8.44
N ILE A 16 9.71 12.79 -8.51
CA ILE A 16 10.72 12.20 -7.63
C ILE A 16 12.00 11.98 -8.43
N ARG A 17 13.07 12.68 -8.04
CA ARG A 17 14.36 12.73 -8.77
C ARG A 17 15.53 12.15 -7.98
N GLU A 18 15.31 11.92 -6.68
CA GLU A 18 16.28 11.36 -5.76
C GLU A 18 15.59 10.25 -4.97
N LEU A 19 16.34 9.20 -4.69
CA LEU A 19 15.84 8.03 -3.98
C LEU A 19 16.87 7.64 -2.92
N ALA A 20 16.44 7.62 -1.66
CA ALA A 20 17.29 7.14 -0.58
C ALA A 20 17.56 5.64 -0.73
N ALA A 21 18.63 5.14 -0.09
CA ALA A 21 18.93 3.72 -0.09
C ALA A 21 17.76 2.92 0.50
N GLY A 22 17.27 1.91 -0.23
CA GLY A 22 16.14 1.08 0.17
C GLY A 22 14.75 1.70 -0.04
N ALA A 23 14.67 2.98 -0.45
CA ALA A 23 13.42 3.60 -0.84
C ALA A 23 12.95 3.05 -2.20
N ARG A 24 11.64 3.13 -2.45
CA ARG A 24 10.99 2.65 -3.67
C ARG A 24 10.16 3.76 -4.28
N VAL A 25 9.97 3.69 -5.59
CA VAL A 25 9.20 4.66 -6.35
C VAL A 25 8.30 3.94 -7.34
N VAL A 26 7.15 4.55 -7.63
CA VAL A 26 6.16 4.03 -8.57
C VAL A 26 6.19 4.90 -9.83
N VAL A 27 6.28 4.25 -10.98
CA VAL A 27 5.90 4.84 -12.27
C VAL A 27 4.62 4.12 -12.68
N ALA A 28 3.61 4.85 -13.17
CA ALA A 28 2.29 4.30 -13.49
C ALA A 28 1.91 4.54 -14.96
N GLU A 29 0.99 3.74 -15.51
CA GLU A 29 0.43 3.96 -16.86
C GLU A 29 -0.56 5.12 -16.88
N ASP A 30 -1.38 5.21 -15.82
CA ASP A 30 -2.35 6.25 -15.57
C ASP A 30 -2.25 6.60 -14.10
N VAL A 31 -1.66 7.76 -13.80
CA VAL A 31 -1.42 8.19 -12.42
C VAL A 31 -2.73 8.39 -11.67
N ALA A 32 -3.77 8.90 -12.35
CA ALA A 32 -5.06 9.16 -11.71
C ALA A 32 -5.79 7.87 -11.34
N ALA A 33 -5.81 6.89 -12.24
CA ALA A 33 -6.39 5.57 -11.98
C ALA A 33 -5.60 4.82 -10.90
N PHE A 34 -4.27 4.91 -10.93
CA PHE A 34 -3.40 4.31 -9.92
C PHE A 34 -3.68 4.87 -8.53
N VAL A 35 -3.72 6.20 -8.38
CA VAL A 35 -4.00 6.85 -7.08
C VAL A 35 -5.42 6.57 -6.61
N LEU A 36 -6.39 6.43 -7.51
CA LEU A 36 -7.74 6.00 -7.13
C LEU A 36 -7.74 4.58 -6.53
N ARG A 37 -6.92 3.68 -7.07
CA ARG A 37 -6.79 2.29 -6.62
C ARG A 37 -5.92 2.13 -5.37
N TYR A 38 -4.91 2.99 -5.23
CA TYR A 38 -3.90 3.02 -4.17
C TYR A 38 -3.74 4.45 -3.64
N PRO A 39 -4.75 5.01 -2.94
CA PRO A 39 -4.68 6.38 -2.44
C PRO A 39 -3.46 6.59 -1.53
N GLY A 40 -3.08 5.54 -0.80
CA GLY A 40 -1.91 5.53 0.05
C GLY A 40 -0.54 5.36 -0.63
N SER A 41 -0.50 5.29 -1.96
CA SER A 41 0.76 5.21 -2.70
C SER A 41 1.06 6.47 -3.49
N ALA A 42 0.21 7.50 -3.39
CA ALA A 42 0.32 8.72 -4.19
C ALA A 42 1.65 9.46 -3.99
N ALA A 43 2.16 9.51 -2.77
CA ALA A 43 3.43 10.17 -2.44
C ALA A 43 4.65 9.49 -3.09
N PHE A 44 4.54 8.21 -3.48
CA PHE A 44 5.61 7.45 -4.12
C PHE A 44 5.55 7.49 -5.64
N VAL A 45 4.58 8.16 -6.26
CA VAL A 45 4.45 8.19 -7.71
C VAL A 45 5.37 9.24 -8.32
N ALA A 46 6.38 8.80 -9.08
CA ALA A 46 7.29 9.65 -9.83
C ALA A 46 6.66 10.25 -11.09
N GLY A 47 5.66 9.58 -11.67
CA GLY A 47 4.95 10.06 -12.84
C GLY A 47 4.36 8.97 -13.70
N GLU A 48 3.89 9.39 -14.86
CA GLU A 48 3.25 8.55 -15.86
C GLU A 48 4.27 8.15 -16.95
N TRP A 49 4.35 6.88 -17.29
CA TRP A 49 5.15 6.45 -18.44
C TRP A 49 4.39 6.69 -19.75
N SER A 50 5.12 6.75 -20.86
CA SER A 50 4.55 6.85 -22.21
C SER A 50 4.66 5.52 -22.95
N GLY A 51 3.74 5.27 -23.89
CA GLY A 51 3.69 4.04 -24.67
C GLY A 51 2.75 3.00 -24.07
N GLY A 52 3.05 1.72 -24.21
CA GLY A 52 2.25 0.62 -23.66
C GLY A 52 3.12 -0.57 -23.32
N LEU A 53 2.99 -1.04 -22.08
CA LEU A 53 3.68 -2.22 -21.57
C LEU A 53 2.84 -3.47 -21.88
N SER A 54 3.44 -4.48 -22.50
CA SER A 54 2.72 -5.73 -22.82
C SER A 54 2.24 -6.47 -21.56
N ASN A 55 1.02 -7.00 -21.53
CA ASN A 55 0.60 -7.81 -20.38
C ASN A 55 1.32 -9.17 -20.28
N SER A 56 2.01 -9.60 -21.35
CA SER A 56 2.59 -10.95 -21.42
C SER A 56 4.10 -10.97 -21.24
N SER A 57 4.83 -10.21 -22.05
CA SER A 57 6.28 -10.14 -22.02
C SER A 57 6.77 -8.95 -22.82
N GLU A 58 7.76 -8.27 -22.28
CA GLU A 58 8.50 -7.20 -22.95
C GLU A 58 9.86 -6.99 -22.28
N ARG A 59 10.78 -6.35 -23.01
CA ARG A 59 12.10 -5.98 -22.49
C ARG A 59 11.99 -4.70 -21.67
N LEU A 60 12.56 -4.71 -20.48
CA LEU A 60 12.73 -3.55 -19.62
C LEU A 60 14.21 -3.22 -19.47
N ARG A 61 14.51 -1.92 -19.53
CA ARG A 61 15.84 -1.40 -19.28
C ARG A 61 15.78 -0.22 -18.32
N LEU A 62 16.55 -0.29 -17.25
CA LEU A 62 16.77 0.80 -16.30
C LEU A 62 18.17 1.39 -16.50
N MET A 63 18.26 2.71 -16.65
CA MET A 63 19.51 3.40 -16.93
C MET A 63 19.75 4.57 -15.98
N ALA A 64 21.02 4.82 -15.65
CA ALA A 64 21.49 6.03 -14.98
C ALA A 64 22.55 6.70 -15.86
N GLY A 65 22.15 7.74 -16.60
CA GLY A 65 22.96 8.27 -17.69
C GLY A 65 23.22 7.18 -18.74
N ASP A 66 24.49 6.96 -19.08
CA ASP A 66 24.89 5.91 -20.04
C ASP A 66 25.07 4.52 -19.39
N GLN A 67 24.94 4.42 -18.06
CA GLN A 67 25.09 3.14 -17.36
C GLN A 67 23.77 2.37 -17.35
N VAL A 68 23.80 1.13 -17.83
CA VAL A 68 22.70 0.18 -17.67
C VAL A 68 22.74 -0.39 -16.26
N LEU A 69 21.67 -0.14 -15.49
CA LEU A 69 21.48 -0.70 -14.14
C LEU A 69 20.79 -2.05 -14.16
N ALA A 70 19.83 -2.22 -15.08
CA ALA A 70 19.14 -3.50 -15.32
C ALA A 70 18.69 -3.58 -16.78
N ASP A 71 18.70 -4.77 -17.36
CA ASP A 71 18.26 -5.05 -18.73
C ASP A 71 17.80 -6.51 -18.81
N PHE A 72 16.50 -6.72 -18.86
CA PHE A 72 15.91 -8.06 -18.85
C PHE A 72 14.54 -8.05 -19.56
N THR A 73 14.03 -9.24 -19.90
CA THR A 73 12.68 -9.40 -20.45
C THR A 73 11.81 -10.08 -19.42
N TYR A 74 10.70 -9.44 -19.01
CA TYR A 74 9.76 -10.07 -18.10
C TYR A 74 8.84 -11.06 -18.81
N SER A 75 8.21 -11.93 -18.02
CA SER A 75 7.14 -12.81 -18.47
C SER A 75 6.08 -12.98 -17.38
N ASP A 76 4.81 -12.86 -17.77
CA ASP A 76 3.64 -13.18 -16.94
C ASP A 76 3.60 -14.65 -16.46
N GLN A 77 4.29 -15.55 -17.17
CA GLN A 77 4.35 -16.98 -16.83
C GLN A 77 5.27 -17.31 -15.66
N TRP A 78 6.08 -16.36 -15.18
CA TRP A 78 7.02 -16.63 -14.09
C TRP A 78 6.34 -16.98 -12.78
N VAL A 79 5.24 -16.29 -12.46
CA VAL A 79 4.47 -16.52 -11.22
C VAL A 79 2.98 -16.44 -11.54
N PRO A 80 2.28 -17.58 -11.74
CA PRO A 80 0.88 -17.58 -12.18
C PRO A 80 -0.08 -16.75 -11.31
N ALA A 81 0.14 -16.67 -10.00
CA ALA A 81 -0.72 -15.90 -9.09
C ALA A 81 -0.64 -14.38 -9.30
N THR A 82 0.30 -13.89 -10.11
CA THR A 82 0.41 -12.46 -10.46
C THR A 82 -0.30 -12.13 -11.77
N ASP A 83 -0.88 -13.13 -12.44
CA ASP A 83 -1.61 -13.00 -13.70
C ASP A 83 -3.13 -12.90 -13.46
N GLY A 84 -3.55 -11.83 -12.78
CA GLY A 84 -4.96 -11.48 -12.62
C GLY A 84 -5.62 -11.86 -11.29
N ASP A 85 -4.97 -12.65 -10.44
CA ASP A 85 -5.46 -12.98 -9.08
C ASP A 85 -5.24 -11.85 -8.06
N GLY A 86 -4.63 -10.75 -8.50
CA GLY A 86 -4.49 -9.51 -7.75
C GLY A 86 -3.19 -9.35 -6.97
N GLN A 87 -2.36 -10.39 -6.85
CA GLN A 87 -1.00 -10.23 -6.30
C GLN A 87 -0.07 -9.59 -7.35
N SER A 88 0.93 -8.84 -6.90
CA SER A 88 1.94 -8.25 -7.79
C SER A 88 3.18 -9.14 -7.90
N LEU A 89 3.86 -9.05 -9.04
CA LEU A 89 5.16 -9.68 -9.27
C LEU A 89 6.26 -8.84 -8.60
N GLN A 90 7.04 -9.45 -7.71
CA GLN A 90 8.09 -8.78 -6.95
C GLN A 90 9.40 -9.56 -6.95
N ALA A 91 10.52 -8.85 -6.92
CA ALA A 91 11.83 -9.48 -6.79
C ALA A 91 11.96 -10.18 -5.43
N VAL A 92 12.53 -11.38 -5.41
CA VAL A 92 12.82 -12.13 -4.18
C VAL A 92 13.89 -11.43 -3.35
N ASN A 93 14.92 -10.89 -4.03
CA ASN A 93 16.01 -10.15 -3.42
C ASN A 93 16.38 -8.95 -4.31
N GLU A 94 15.97 -7.76 -3.90
CA GLU A 94 16.23 -6.50 -4.61
C GLU A 94 17.71 -6.11 -4.65
N ALA A 95 18.54 -6.69 -3.77
CA ALA A 95 19.99 -6.48 -3.73
C ALA A 95 20.79 -7.53 -4.52
N ALA A 96 20.10 -8.47 -5.19
CA ALA A 96 20.75 -9.45 -6.05
C ALA A 96 21.37 -8.79 -7.30
N ASP A 97 22.23 -9.53 -8.00
CA ASP A 97 22.80 -9.08 -9.27
C ASP A 97 21.66 -8.81 -10.28
N PRO A 98 21.56 -7.61 -10.89
CA PRO A 98 20.50 -7.27 -11.82
C PRO A 98 20.38 -8.22 -13.03
N SER A 99 21.45 -8.94 -13.39
CA SER A 99 21.40 -9.96 -14.44
C SER A 99 20.51 -11.16 -14.09
N SER A 100 20.21 -11.40 -12.81
CA SER A 100 19.28 -12.46 -12.41
C SER A 100 17.81 -12.10 -12.67
N LEU A 101 17.47 -10.84 -12.91
CA LEU A 101 16.09 -10.38 -13.11
C LEU A 101 15.41 -11.01 -14.34
N GLY A 102 16.18 -11.58 -15.27
CA GLY A 102 15.64 -12.36 -16.40
C GLY A 102 15.27 -13.81 -16.07
N LEU A 103 15.44 -14.25 -14.82
CA LEU A 103 15.15 -15.62 -14.37
C LEU A 103 13.86 -15.65 -13.55
N ALA A 104 12.99 -16.63 -13.79
CA ALA A 104 11.73 -16.78 -13.05
C ALA A 104 11.96 -16.90 -11.52
N ASP A 105 13.00 -17.61 -11.09
CA ASP A 105 13.36 -17.81 -9.67
C ASP A 105 13.76 -16.51 -8.94
N ALA A 106 14.04 -15.43 -9.67
CA ALA A 106 14.29 -14.12 -9.08
C ALA A 106 13.00 -13.40 -8.66
N TRP A 107 11.83 -13.96 -8.97
CA TRP A 107 10.53 -13.33 -8.76
C TRP A 107 9.60 -14.20 -7.91
N ARG A 108 8.67 -13.53 -7.23
CA ARG A 108 7.61 -14.14 -6.42
C ARG A 108 6.35 -13.29 -6.45
N ALA A 109 5.24 -13.87 -5.99
CA ALA A 109 4.02 -13.12 -5.72
C ALA A 109 4.18 -12.30 -4.43
N SER A 110 3.57 -11.12 -4.39
CA SER A 110 3.48 -10.29 -3.19
C SER A 110 2.67 -10.97 -2.09
N ALA A 111 3.07 -10.83 -0.81
CA ALA A 111 2.26 -11.33 0.30
C ALA A 111 0.84 -10.73 0.34
N ALA A 112 0.70 -9.44 0.05
CA ALA A 112 -0.60 -8.75 0.01
C ALA A 112 -1.24 -8.80 -1.38
N ILE A 113 -2.56 -9.04 -1.43
CA ILE A 113 -3.37 -8.78 -2.64
C ILE A 113 -3.36 -7.27 -2.91
N GLY A 114 -3.04 -6.87 -4.13
CA GLY A 114 -2.76 -5.48 -4.51
C GLY A 114 -1.31 -5.04 -4.29
N GLY A 115 -0.47 -5.89 -3.70
CA GLY A 115 0.92 -5.57 -3.39
C GLY A 115 1.08 -4.44 -2.37
N SER A 116 2.28 -3.87 -2.32
CA SER A 116 2.65 -2.75 -1.44
C SER A 116 3.35 -1.64 -2.24
N PRO A 117 2.66 -0.95 -3.18
CA PRO A 117 3.33 -0.04 -4.11
C PRO A 117 4.03 1.12 -3.38
N GLY A 118 5.29 1.34 -3.73
CA GLY A 118 6.14 2.35 -3.09
C GLY A 118 6.74 1.92 -1.74
N ARG A 119 6.43 0.71 -1.24
CA ARG A 119 6.80 0.25 0.10
C ARG A 119 7.46 -1.12 0.08
N ALA A 120 8.19 -1.43 1.14
CA ALA A 120 8.72 -2.78 1.35
C ALA A 120 7.59 -3.80 1.47
N GLU A 121 7.82 -5.02 0.98
CA GLU A 121 6.88 -6.11 1.20
C GLU A 121 6.70 -6.36 2.70
N GLY A 122 5.47 -6.63 3.11
CA GLY A 122 5.13 -6.85 4.53
C GLY A 122 4.94 -5.56 5.32
N SER A 123 5.23 -4.38 4.75
CA SER A 123 4.87 -3.11 5.37
C SER A 123 3.35 -2.94 5.31
N VAL A 124 2.68 -3.31 6.39
CA VAL A 124 1.25 -3.07 6.59
C VAL A 124 1.11 -1.66 7.13
N PRO A 125 0.38 -0.74 6.47
CA PRO A 125 0.11 0.57 7.03
C PRO A 125 -0.38 0.47 8.47
N GLY A 126 0.22 1.20 9.41
CA GLY A 126 -0.15 1.07 10.81
C GLY A 126 0.64 0.04 11.62
N ASP A 127 1.31 -0.94 11.01
CA ASP A 127 2.10 -1.98 11.70
C ASP A 127 3.49 -1.47 12.08
N SER A 128 3.57 -0.70 13.17
CA SER A 128 4.81 -0.04 13.60
C SER A 128 5.76 -0.96 14.33
N ASN A 129 5.25 -2.07 14.88
CA ASN A 129 6.08 -3.06 15.57
C ASN A 129 6.54 -4.21 14.65
N HIS A 130 6.12 -4.21 13.37
CA HIS A 130 6.42 -5.21 12.34
C HIS A 130 5.98 -6.63 12.72
N ASP A 131 4.87 -6.76 13.46
CA ASP A 131 4.28 -8.05 13.80
C ASP A 131 3.32 -8.58 12.71
N GLY A 132 3.12 -7.81 11.65
CA GLY A 132 2.25 -8.10 10.51
C GLY A 132 0.79 -7.71 10.76
N VAL A 133 0.46 -7.07 11.88
CA VAL A 133 -0.91 -6.79 12.30
C VAL A 133 -1.04 -5.36 12.82
N PHE A 134 -1.68 -4.48 12.06
CA PHE A 134 -2.06 -3.16 12.57
C PHE A 134 -3.08 -3.28 13.71
N ASN A 135 -2.69 -2.99 14.95
CA ASN A 135 -3.52 -3.06 16.14
C ASN A 135 -3.17 -1.99 17.19
N SER A 136 -3.77 -2.08 18.39
CA SER A 136 -3.56 -1.10 19.46
C SER A 136 -2.11 -1.02 19.94
N SER A 137 -1.33 -2.10 19.79
CA SER A 137 0.08 -2.14 20.20
C SER A 137 0.91 -1.20 19.34
N ASP A 138 0.61 -1.09 18.05
CA ASP A 138 1.25 -0.13 17.15
C ASP A 138 0.91 1.29 17.50
N LEU A 139 -0.37 1.56 17.78
CA LEU A 139 -0.82 2.89 18.21
C LEU A 139 -0.06 3.33 19.47
N VAL A 140 0.10 2.43 20.42
CA VAL A 140 0.87 2.70 21.64
C VAL A 140 2.35 2.95 21.32
N ALA A 141 2.94 2.20 20.39
CA ALA A 141 4.35 2.37 20.00
C ALA A 141 4.59 3.76 19.38
N VAL A 142 3.76 4.20 18.43
CA VAL A 142 3.96 5.50 17.77
C VAL A 142 3.71 6.69 18.70
N PHE A 143 2.74 6.59 19.61
CA PHE A 143 2.52 7.67 20.59
C PHE A 143 3.65 7.77 21.63
N GLN A 144 4.41 6.70 21.87
CA GLN A 144 5.62 6.78 22.70
C GLN A 144 6.75 7.55 22.03
N ALA A 145 6.79 7.61 20.70
CA ALA A 145 7.78 8.39 19.96
C ALA A 145 7.54 9.91 20.12
N GLY A 146 6.31 10.33 20.37
CA GLY A 146 5.97 11.72 20.66
C GLY A 146 6.03 12.67 19.46
N LYS A 147 5.97 12.14 18.24
CA LYS A 147 6.06 12.92 16.98
C LYS A 147 4.72 13.34 16.39
N TYR A 148 3.61 12.89 16.99
CA TYR A 148 2.27 13.21 16.50
C TYR A 148 2.03 14.73 16.54
N GLU A 149 1.88 15.34 15.36
CA GLU A 149 1.59 16.77 15.20
C GLU A 149 2.57 17.67 15.99
N ASP A 150 3.85 17.30 16.04
CA ASP A 150 4.86 18.02 16.83
C ASP A 150 5.36 19.34 16.18
N GLY A 151 5.02 19.54 14.90
CA GLY A 151 5.36 20.72 14.12
C GLY A 151 6.82 20.76 13.62
N ILE A 152 7.54 19.63 13.66
CA ILE A 152 8.91 19.50 13.16
C ILE A 152 8.89 18.70 11.84
N PRO A 153 9.10 19.35 10.68
CA PRO A 153 9.00 18.69 9.39
C PRO A 153 10.07 17.61 9.16
N ASN A 154 9.69 16.54 8.48
CA ASN A 154 10.53 15.41 8.04
C ASN A 154 11.30 14.75 9.17
N ASN A 155 10.68 14.62 10.35
CA ASN A 155 11.34 14.06 11.52
C ASN A 155 10.83 12.68 11.92
N ALA A 156 9.78 12.15 11.29
CA ALA A 156 9.20 10.86 11.63
C ALA A 156 9.71 9.75 10.70
N THR A 157 9.77 8.54 11.26
CA THR A 157 9.99 7.30 10.52
C THR A 157 8.72 6.47 10.56
N PHE A 158 8.64 5.42 9.74
CA PHE A 158 7.48 4.52 9.70
C PHE A 158 7.14 3.94 11.08
N GLU A 159 8.15 3.52 11.85
CA GLU A 159 7.99 2.99 13.22
C GLU A 159 7.54 4.04 14.24
N GLU A 160 7.69 5.32 13.89
CA GLU A 160 7.32 6.48 14.72
C GLU A 160 6.02 7.15 14.24
N GLY A 161 5.35 6.57 13.23
CA GLY A 161 4.03 6.96 12.77
C GLY A 161 3.95 7.59 11.39
N ASP A 162 5.06 7.73 10.64
CA ASP A 162 5.06 8.15 9.22
C ASP A 162 4.59 6.99 8.33
N TRP A 163 3.31 6.68 8.44
CA TRP A 163 2.70 5.58 7.72
C TRP A 163 2.33 5.95 6.31
N ASP A 164 2.21 7.21 5.91
CA ASP A 164 1.97 7.60 4.52
C ASP A 164 3.26 7.92 3.72
N GLY A 165 4.39 8.11 4.41
CA GLY A 165 5.72 8.26 3.84
C GLY A 165 6.09 9.71 3.49
N ASP A 166 5.33 10.69 3.99
CA ASP A 166 5.63 12.11 3.78
C ASP A 166 6.70 12.67 4.74
N GLY A 167 7.13 11.86 5.71
CA GLY A 167 8.19 12.18 6.67
C GLY A 167 7.69 12.78 7.98
N ASP A 168 6.38 12.97 8.15
CA ASP A 168 5.77 13.56 9.34
C ASP A 168 4.72 12.60 9.94
N PHE A 169 4.57 12.58 11.28
CA PHE A 169 3.49 11.80 11.92
C PHE A 169 2.30 12.72 12.21
N THR A 170 1.27 12.62 11.37
CA THR A 170 0.10 13.51 11.41
C THR A 170 -1.22 12.73 11.43
N THR A 171 -2.32 13.46 11.43
CA THR A 171 -3.65 12.88 11.26
C THR A 171 -3.82 12.15 9.91
N ASN A 172 -3.06 12.52 8.88
CA ASN A 172 -3.13 11.85 7.58
C ASN A 172 -2.62 10.42 7.67
N ASP A 173 -1.57 10.15 8.46
CA ASP A 173 -1.06 8.80 8.72
C ASP A 173 -2.10 7.91 9.39
N PHE A 174 -2.83 8.45 10.37
CA PHE A 174 -3.94 7.70 10.97
C PHE A 174 -4.99 7.34 9.93
N VAL A 175 -5.47 8.31 9.16
CA VAL A 175 -6.46 8.08 8.11
C VAL A 175 -5.94 7.02 7.13
N PHE A 176 -4.68 7.14 6.74
CA PHE A 176 -3.98 6.23 5.85
C PHE A 176 -3.94 4.80 6.39
N ALA A 177 -3.49 4.61 7.62
CA ALA A 177 -3.38 3.29 8.24
C ALA A 177 -4.76 2.67 8.49
N PHE A 178 -5.76 3.43 8.89
CA PHE A 178 -7.11 2.89 9.03
C PHE A 178 -7.76 2.53 7.69
N GLN A 179 -7.42 3.23 6.61
CA GLN A 179 -7.91 2.90 5.27
C GLN A 179 -7.20 1.70 4.64
N ASN A 180 -5.89 1.53 4.88
CA ASN A 180 -5.06 0.58 4.13
C ASN A 180 -4.45 -0.54 5.00
N GLY A 181 -4.40 -0.36 6.32
CA GLY A 181 -3.72 -1.23 7.28
C GLY A 181 -4.55 -2.38 7.83
N SER A 182 -5.87 -2.36 7.61
CA SER A 182 -6.81 -3.37 8.14
C SER A 182 -6.72 -3.55 9.66
N TYR A 183 -7.03 -2.50 10.41
CA TYR A 183 -6.93 -2.50 11.88
C TYR A 183 -7.64 -3.71 12.52
N VAL A 184 -6.89 -4.48 13.30
CA VAL A 184 -7.38 -5.63 14.06
C VAL A 184 -7.54 -5.22 15.51
N ALA A 185 -8.78 -5.06 15.94
CA ALA A 185 -9.07 -4.88 17.36
C ALA A 185 -8.68 -6.15 18.13
N ALA A 186 -8.00 -5.99 19.27
CA ALA A 186 -7.83 -7.09 20.20
C ALA A 186 -9.22 -7.69 20.51
N ALA A 187 -9.34 -9.02 20.43
CA ALA A 187 -10.58 -9.69 20.81
C ALA A 187 -10.96 -9.21 22.23
N VAL A 188 -12.13 -8.58 22.36
CA VAL A 188 -12.60 -8.07 23.65
C VAL A 188 -12.63 -9.24 24.62
N LYS A 189 -11.65 -9.28 25.54
CA LYS A 189 -11.50 -10.36 26.52
C LYS A 189 -12.58 -10.17 27.57
N GLY A 190 -13.81 -10.57 27.25
CA GLY A 190 -14.98 -10.39 28.11
C GLY A 190 -16.30 -10.14 27.42
N ALA A 191 -16.34 -9.91 26.09
CA ALA A 191 -17.61 -9.81 25.36
C ALA A 191 -18.24 -11.21 25.22
N THR A 192 -18.83 -11.70 26.32
CA THR A 192 -19.78 -12.79 26.24
C THR A 192 -21.01 -12.29 25.49
N ALA A 193 -21.75 -13.20 24.84
CA ALA A 193 -22.99 -12.91 24.12
C ALA A 193 -24.09 -12.19 24.96
N ALA A 194 -23.85 -11.96 26.26
CA ALA A 194 -24.69 -11.16 27.13
C ALA A 194 -24.54 -9.63 26.90
N ASP A 195 -23.40 -9.15 26.41
CA ASP A 195 -23.18 -7.69 26.22
C ASP A 195 -23.95 -7.16 25.00
N THR A 196 -24.14 -7.99 23.98
CA THR A 196 -24.99 -7.68 22.82
C THR A 196 -26.49 -7.67 23.19
N ALA A 197 -26.89 -8.38 24.25
CA ALA A 197 -28.28 -8.44 24.69
C ALA A 197 -28.70 -7.18 25.48
N LEU A 198 -27.77 -6.52 26.17
CA LEU A 198 -28.03 -5.28 26.89
C LEU A 198 -28.20 -4.08 25.95
N GLU A 199 -27.53 -4.06 24.80
CA GLU A 199 -27.65 -2.98 23.82
C GLU A 199 -29.01 -2.99 23.08
N VAL A 200 -29.58 -4.18 22.84
CA VAL A 200 -30.91 -4.34 22.23
C VAL A 200 -32.04 -3.97 23.21
N ASP A 201 -31.93 -4.34 24.49
CA ASP A 201 -32.97 -4.06 25.49
C ASP A 201 -33.06 -2.56 25.83
N VAL A 202 -31.93 -1.84 25.82
CA VAL A 202 -31.91 -0.37 26.00
C VAL A 202 -32.54 0.35 24.79
N LEU A 203 -32.31 -0.12 23.57
CA LEU A 203 -32.94 0.45 22.36
C LEU A 203 -34.46 0.25 22.37
N ASP A 204 -34.95 -0.94 22.75
CA ASP A 204 -36.40 -1.20 22.82
C ASP A 204 -37.10 -0.34 23.89
N GLN A 205 -36.45 -0.06 25.03
CA GLN A 205 -36.99 0.85 26.04
C GLN A 205 -37.02 2.32 25.60
N VAL A 206 -36.03 2.75 24.80
CA VAL A 206 -35.97 4.12 24.26
C VAL A 206 -36.99 4.33 23.13
N PHE A 207 -37.25 3.32 22.30
CA PHE A 207 -38.27 3.39 21.24
C PHE A 207 -39.71 3.26 21.78
N ALA A 208 -39.91 2.66 22.96
CA ALA A 208 -41.22 2.65 23.61
C ALA A 208 -41.64 4.04 24.17
N GLN A 209 -40.68 4.92 24.50
CA GLN A 209 -40.96 6.26 25.02
C GLN A 209 -41.17 7.34 23.94
N THR A 210 -40.83 7.06 22.68
CA THR A 210 -40.98 8.00 21.56
C THR A 210 -41.98 7.47 20.53
N GLY A 211 -43.27 7.59 20.85
CA GLY A 211 -44.39 7.03 20.06
C GLY A 211 -44.53 7.51 18.60
N ARG A 212 -43.64 7.09 17.70
CA ARG A 212 -43.80 7.22 16.24
C ARG A 212 -43.98 5.84 15.60
N LYS A 213 -45.24 5.57 15.23
CA LYS A 213 -45.66 4.38 14.46
C LYS A 213 -44.83 4.23 13.18
N LYS A 214 -44.14 3.09 13.02
CA LYS A 214 -43.51 2.67 11.75
C LYS A 214 -44.61 2.32 10.74
N SER A 215 -44.73 3.09 9.67
CA SER A 215 -45.43 2.69 8.45
C SER A 215 -44.51 1.75 7.65
N ARG A 216 -44.93 0.48 7.50
CA ARG A 216 -44.30 -0.50 6.63
C ARG A 216 -44.61 -0.19 5.17
N GLY A 217 -43.57 -0.02 4.34
CA GLY A 217 -43.67 -0.06 2.88
C GLY A 217 -42.64 -1.07 2.37
N ALA A 218 -43.11 -2.18 1.81
CA ALA A 218 -42.31 -3.11 1.02
C ALA A 218 -42.42 -2.70 -0.45
N VAL A 219 -41.31 -2.76 -1.20
CA VAL A 219 -41.32 -2.74 -2.66
C VAL A 219 -40.41 -3.88 -3.13
N VAL A 220 -40.93 -4.58 -4.14
CA VAL A 220 -40.36 -5.72 -4.89
C VAL A 220 -39.01 -5.36 -5.51
#